data_AF-A0A267EF91-F1
#
_entry.id   AF-A0A267EF91-F1
#
_cell.length_a   1.000
_cell.length_b   1.000
_cell.length_c   1.000
_cell.angle_alpha   90.00
_cell.angle_beta   90.00
_cell.angle_gamma   90.00
#
_symmetry.space_group_name_H-M   'P 1'
#
loop_
_entity.id
_entity.type
_entity.pdbx_description
1 polymer ?
#
loop_
_entity_poly.entity_id
_entity_poly.type
_entity_poly.pdbx_seq_one_letter_code
_entity_poly.pdbx_strand_id
1 'polypeptide(L)'
;MFARLLLLLLLLLGTGLTAASGPKKTIYDGLLRHLFENDTLPYRPGAMPICEPGGKLHVNQDMLLLQLFDLDEPTQMLTVDVWVESIWKDCRLNWDPAKFGGIDNFAIKASEIWFPDLLFFESLHGNFEEGMFIYGEATARVFSDGSVQLGTQAVFKIFCRVDISSFPYDSQQCNITFSSWTKDASTFVLTKKPSDESSSDDHAFQSASNGEWQVEGFPSFNTISSRQVGVDESGGGPGLHGGRVPVASEAEVPVLPGLHAVPLHPAHLAHAVRVPPAG
;
A
#
# COMPACT_ATOMS: atom_id res chain seq x y z
N MET A 1 -27.85 48.28 -51.22
CA MET A 1 -26.38 48.34 -50.98
C MET A 1 -26.00 48.38 -49.49
N PHE A 2 -26.72 49.11 -48.63
CA PHE A 2 -26.37 49.27 -47.20
C PHE A 2 -26.39 47.97 -46.36
N ALA A 3 -27.31 47.04 -46.63
CA ALA A 3 -27.39 45.78 -45.87
C ALA A 3 -26.16 44.85 -46.07
N ARG A 4 -25.53 44.88 -47.25
CA ARG A 4 -24.32 44.09 -47.51
C ARG A 4 -23.08 44.67 -46.82
N LEU A 5 -23.02 45.99 -46.66
CA LEU A 5 -21.93 46.65 -45.95
C LEU A 5 -22.01 46.40 -44.43
N LEU A 6 -23.22 46.36 -43.88
CA LEU A 6 -23.45 46.08 -42.45
C LEU A 6 -23.10 44.64 -42.08
N LEU A 7 -23.41 43.66 -42.95
CA LEU A 7 -23.01 42.26 -42.75
C LEU A 7 -21.49 42.06 -42.82
N LEU A 8 -20.80 42.80 -43.70
CA LEU A 8 -19.33 42.74 -43.79
C LEU A 8 -18.66 43.37 -42.57
N LEU A 9 -19.22 44.46 -42.01
CA LEU A 9 -18.73 45.05 -40.76
C LEU A 9 -18.98 44.14 -39.54
N LEU A 10 -20.12 43.45 -39.47
CA LEU A 10 -20.41 42.49 -38.39
C LEU A 10 -19.52 41.23 -38.47
N LEU A 11 -19.12 40.80 -39.67
CA LEU A 11 -18.16 39.70 -39.85
C LEU A 11 -16.73 40.10 -39.48
N LEU A 12 -16.34 41.37 -39.64
CA LEU A 12 -15.02 41.89 -39.24
C LEU A 12 -14.90 42.15 -37.72
N LEU A 13 -16.00 42.33 -37.00
CA LEU A 13 -16.05 42.48 -35.54
C LEU A 13 -16.07 41.14 -34.79
N GLY A 14 -16.28 40.02 -35.49
CA GLY A 14 -16.45 38.69 -34.88
C GLY A 14 -15.16 37.89 -34.65
N THR A 15 -14.03 38.28 -35.23
CA THR A 15 -12.74 37.59 -35.00
C THR A 15 -11.96 38.27 -33.88
N GLY A 16 -12.56 38.34 -32.69
CA GLY A 16 -11.79 38.46 -31.47
C GLY A 16 -10.98 37.19 -31.33
N LEU A 17 -9.70 37.23 -31.72
CA LEU A 17 -8.74 36.17 -31.48
C LEU A 17 -8.63 36.04 -29.95
N THR A 18 -9.44 35.15 -29.35
CA THR A 18 -9.20 34.73 -27.97
C THR A 18 -7.85 34.04 -28.02
N ALA A 19 -6.80 34.73 -27.59
CA ALA A 19 -5.55 34.08 -27.24
C ALA A 19 -5.92 33.11 -26.12
N ALA A 20 -6.23 31.87 -26.48
CA ALA A 20 -6.31 30.78 -25.54
C ALA A 20 -4.93 30.76 -24.89
N SER A 21 -4.83 31.28 -23.66
CA SER A 21 -3.60 31.16 -22.89
C SER A 21 -3.31 29.67 -22.87
N GLY A 22 -2.22 29.26 -23.50
CA GLY A 22 -1.80 27.87 -23.50
C GLY A 22 -1.77 27.34 -22.06
N PRO A 23 -1.85 26.00 -21.87
CA PRO A 23 -1.84 25.42 -20.54
C PRO A 23 -0.70 26.03 -19.72
N LYS A 24 -1.04 26.55 -18.54
CA LYS A 24 -0.06 27.15 -17.63
C LYS A 24 0.93 26.07 -17.25
N LYS A 25 2.20 26.30 -17.59
CA LYS A 25 3.26 25.35 -17.25
C LYS A 25 3.55 25.35 -15.77
N THR A 26 3.64 24.19 -15.15
CA THR A 26 4.07 24.05 -13.75
C THR A 26 5.59 23.94 -13.66
N ILE A 27 6.14 24.15 -12.47
CA ILE A 27 7.57 23.91 -12.20
C ILE A 27 7.95 22.42 -12.36
N TYR A 28 6.97 21.52 -12.28
CA TYR A 28 7.16 20.08 -12.42
C TYR A 28 7.13 19.61 -13.87
N ASP A 29 6.59 20.39 -14.83
CA ASP A 29 6.41 19.93 -16.22
C ASP A 29 7.70 19.43 -16.86
N GLY A 30 8.82 20.13 -16.61
CA GLY A 30 10.14 19.74 -17.11
C GLY A 30 10.61 18.40 -16.53
N LEU A 31 10.37 18.19 -15.23
CA LEU A 31 10.72 16.97 -14.51
C LEU A 31 9.82 15.79 -14.94
N LEU A 32 8.51 15.98 -14.97
CA LEU A 32 7.56 14.94 -15.34
C LEU A 32 7.79 14.47 -16.78
N ARG A 33 8.04 15.40 -17.71
CA ARG A 33 8.44 15.04 -19.09
C ARG A 33 9.75 14.26 -19.12
N HIS A 34 10.73 14.62 -18.28
CA HIS A 34 12.00 13.89 -18.21
C HIS A 34 11.82 12.45 -17.70
N LEU A 35 11.00 12.26 -16.67
CA LEU A 35 10.80 10.94 -16.04
C LEU A 35 9.85 10.05 -16.84
N PHE A 36 8.75 10.59 -17.37
CA PHE A 36 7.66 9.79 -17.92
C PHE A 36 7.57 9.79 -19.45
N GLU A 37 7.97 10.87 -20.11
CA GLU A 37 7.78 11.09 -21.55
C GLU A 37 9.10 11.00 -22.35
N ASN A 38 10.10 10.28 -21.84
CA ASN A 38 11.36 10.10 -22.56
C ASN A 38 11.15 9.25 -23.83
N ASP A 39 11.43 9.85 -25.00
CA ASP A 39 11.24 9.25 -26.33
C ASP A 39 12.02 7.94 -26.55
N THR A 40 13.12 7.73 -25.83
CA THR A 40 13.97 6.54 -26.00
C THR A 40 13.52 5.34 -25.17
N LEU A 41 12.98 5.60 -23.98
CA LEU A 41 12.49 4.57 -23.07
C LEU A 41 11.43 5.19 -22.14
N PRO A 42 10.16 5.20 -22.56
CA PRO A 42 9.10 5.79 -21.76
C PRO A 42 8.88 4.98 -20.48
N TYR A 43 8.50 5.66 -19.40
CA TYR A 43 8.20 5.01 -18.14
C TYR A 43 7.00 4.08 -18.29
N ARG A 44 7.09 2.89 -17.71
CA ARG A 44 6.02 1.88 -17.74
C ARG A 44 5.66 1.45 -16.33
N PRO A 45 4.52 1.91 -15.79
CA PRO A 45 4.07 1.56 -14.44
C PRO A 45 3.93 0.05 -14.22
N GLY A 46 3.58 -0.72 -15.26
CA GLY A 46 3.45 -2.18 -15.15
C GLY A 46 4.78 -2.96 -15.09
N ALA A 47 5.93 -2.31 -15.29
CA ALA A 47 7.23 -2.99 -15.30
C ALA A 47 7.98 -2.76 -13.97
N MET A 48 8.42 -3.84 -13.34
CA MET A 48 9.24 -3.77 -12.11
C MET A 48 10.53 -2.97 -12.36
N PRO A 49 10.96 -2.14 -11.40
CA PRO A 49 12.20 -1.37 -11.50
C PRO A 49 13.45 -2.20 -11.16
N ILE A 50 13.69 -3.29 -11.90
CA ILE A 50 14.93 -4.05 -11.82
C ILE A 50 15.88 -3.54 -12.90
N CYS A 51 16.96 -2.88 -12.47
CA CYS A 51 17.82 -2.11 -13.37
C CYS A 51 19.16 -2.78 -13.65
N GLU A 52 19.52 -3.78 -12.85
CA GLU A 52 20.68 -4.62 -13.05
C GLU A 52 20.23 -6.03 -13.46
N PRO A 53 20.86 -6.65 -14.47
CA PRO A 53 20.57 -8.03 -14.83
C PRO A 53 20.79 -8.98 -13.63
N GLY A 54 19.76 -9.74 -13.26
CA GLY A 54 19.79 -10.61 -12.08
C GLY A 54 19.66 -9.88 -10.74
N GLY A 55 19.39 -8.56 -10.77
CA GLY A 55 19.10 -7.78 -9.58
C GLY A 55 17.78 -8.17 -8.93
N LYS A 56 17.64 -7.83 -7.66
CA LYS A 56 16.41 -8.00 -6.88
C LYS A 56 15.82 -6.65 -6.53
N LEU A 57 14.50 -6.58 -6.50
CA LEU A 57 13.80 -5.44 -5.95
C LEU A 57 13.61 -5.64 -4.45
N HIS A 58 14.12 -4.70 -3.67
CA HIS A 58 13.90 -4.65 -2.23
C HIS A 58 12.76 -3.69 -1.92
N VAL A 59 11.79 -4.18 -1.16
CA VAL A 59 10.65 -3.41 -0.67
C VAL A 59 10.63 -3.49 0.85
N ASN A 60 10.66 -2.34 1.50
CA ASN A 60 10.44 -2.23 2.93
C ASN A 60 8.95 -2.01 3.19
N GLN A 61 8.37 -2.82 4.06
CA GLN A 61 6.97 -2.75 4.44
C GLN A 61 6.86 -2.34 5.91
N ASP A 62 5.95 -1.43 6.19
CA ASP A 62 5.59 -1.03 7.54
C ASP A 62 4.07 -0.92 7.69
N MET A 63 3.60 -0.99 8.93
CA MET A 63 2.19 -0.84 9.25
C MET A 63 2.00 -0.28 10.65
N LEU A 64 1.10 0.68 10.75
CA LEU A 64 0.67 1.31 11.99
C LEU A 64 -0.77 0.88 12.27
N LEU A 65 -1.03 0.33 13.46
CA LEU A 65 -2.40 0.12 13.91
C LEU A 65 -3.01 1.45 14.36
N LEU A 66 -4.07 1.88 13.71
CA LEU A 66 -4.81 3.10 14.06
C LEU A 66 -5.96 2.77 15.02
N GLN A 67 -6.73 1.73 14.71
CA GLN A 67 -7.88 1.33 15.51
C GLN A 67 -8.18 -0.16 15.35
N LEU A 68 -8.51 -0.83 16.46
CA LEU A 68 -9.23 -2.10 16.47
C LEU A 68 -10.72 -1.80 16.33
N PHE A 69 -11.34 -2.18 15.22
CA PHE A 69 -12.79 -2.01 15.08
C PHE A 69 -13.53 -3.11 15.82
N ASP A 70 -13.23 -4.37 15.49
CA ASP A 70 -14.00 -5.51 15.98
C ASP A 70 -13.22 -6.82 15.85
N LEU A 71 -13.49 -7.76 16.77
CA LEU A 71 -13.08 -9.15 16.68
C LEU A 71 -14.33 -10.02 16.87
N ASP A 72 -14.93 -10.45 15.76
CA ASP A 72 -16.11 -11.31 15.76
C ASP A 72 -15.64 -12.75 15.97
N GLU A 73 -15.75 -13.24 17.20
CA GLU A 73 -15.31 -14.56 17.62
C GLU A 73 -16.09 -15.70 16.94
N PRO A 74 -17.43 -15.62 16.77
CA PRO A 74 -18.19 -16.63 16.05
C PRO A 74 -17.71 -16.83 14.61
N THR A 75 -17.39 -15.75 13.89
CA THR A 75 -16.93 -15.82 12.50
C THR A 75 -15.41 -15.84 12.37
N GLN A 76 -14.67 -15.67 13.47
CA GLN A 76 -13.20 -15.61 13.51
C GLN A 76 -12.63 -14.48 12.64
N MET A 77 -13.29 -13.33 12.71
CA MET A 77 -13.00 -12.16 11.86
C MET A 77 -12.45 -11.01 12.67
N LEU A 78 -11.22 -10.60 12.38
CA LEU A 78 -10.65 -9.37 12.90
C LEU A 78 -10.81 -8.23 11.89
N THR A 79 -11.30 -7.08 12.34
CA THR A 79 -11.39 -5.85 11.55
C THR A 79 -10.57 -4.74 12.21
N VAL A 80 -9.59 -4.20 11.48
CA VAL A 80 -8.67 -3.15 11.97
C VAL A 80 -8.51 -2.02 10.96
N ASP A 81 -8.31 -0.80 11.46
CA ASP A 81 -7.86 0.36 10.68
C ASP A 81 -6.35 0.49 10.82
N VAL A 82 -5.66 0.59 9.69
CA VAL A 82 -4.20 0.61 9.63
C VAL A 82 -3.70 1.69 8.68
N TRP A 83 -2.54 2.27 8.99
CA TRP A 83 -1.73 2.97 8.00
C TRP A 83 -0.67 2.00 7.48
N VAL A 84 -0.61 1.78 6.18
CA VAL A 84 0.30 0.84 5.53
C VAL A 84 1.28 1.62 4.69
N GLU A 85 2.57 1.36 4.84
CA GLU A 85 3.62 2.05 4.09
C GLU A 85 4.55 1.06 3.39
N SER A 86 4.72 1.23 2.08
CA SER A 86 5.72 0.52 1.28
C SER A 86 6.78 1.50 0.79
N ILE A 87 8.06 1.15 0.98
CA ILE A 87 9.20 1.94 0.53
C ILE A 87 10.06 1.08 -0.40
N TRP A 88 10.38 1.58 -1.58
CA TRP A 88 11.28 0.90 -2.53
C TRP A 88 12.09 1.92 -3.33
N LYS A 89 12.99 1.43 -4.18
CA LYS A 89 13.78 2.27 -5.09
C LYS A 89 13.41 1.96 -6.53
N ASP A 90 13.04 2.98 -7.30
CA ASP A 90 12.84 2.91 -8.74
C ASP A 90 13.94 3.69 -9.45
N CYS A 91 14.90 2.98 -10.07
CA CYS A 91 16.04 3.63 -10.72
C CYS A 91 15.64 4.54 -11.90
N ARG A 92 14.42 4.38 -12.44
CA ARG A 92 13.89 5.17 -13.55
C ARG A 92 13.32 6.50 -13.08
N LEU A 93 13.09 6.65 -11.77
CA LEU A 93 12.54 7.84 -11.14
C LEU A 93 13.63 8.66 -10.42
N ASN A 94 14.82 8.74 -11.01
CA ASN A 94 15.97 9.46 -10.44
C ASN A 94 16.26 10.74 -11.25
N TRP A 95 16.57 11.84 -10.58
CA TRP A 95 16.97 13.09 -11.21
C TRP A 95 17.94 13.89 -10.35
N ASP A 96 18.61 14.87 -10.97
CA ASP A 96 19.46 15.85 -10.29
C ASP A 96 18.63 17.10 -9.94
N PRO A 97 18.34 17.38 -8.65
CA PRO A 97 17.56 18.54 -8.24
C PRO A 97 18.09 19.86 -8.82
N ALA A 98 19.40 20.01 -9.01
CA ALA A 98 20.00 21.23 -9.54
C ALA A 98 19.54 21.54 -10.99
N LYS A 99 19.15 20.52 -11.76
CA LYS A 99 18.64 20.67 -13.13
C LYS A 99 17.14 20.97 -13.19
N PHE A 100 16.42 20.77 -12.09
CA PHE A 100 14.97 20.89 -12.01
C PHE A 100 14.54 21.84 -10.89
N GLY A 101 15.22 22.99 -10.77
CA GLY A 101 14.81 24.07 -9.87
C GLY A 101 14.89 23.74 -8.38
N GLY A 102 15.72 22.77 -7.99
CA GLY A 102 15.86 22.33 -6.60
C GLY A 102 14.76 21.39 -6.12
N ILE A 103 13.91 20.87 -7.02
CA ILE A 103 12.89 19.87 -6.66
C ILE A 103 13.60 18.61 -6.18
N ASP A 104 13.41 18.26 -4.92
CA ASP A 104 14.02 17.09 -4.26
C ASP A 104 13.01 15.94 -4.07
N ASN A 105 11.72 16.23 -4.09
CA ASN A 105 10.65 15.25 -4.11
C ASN A 105 9.36 15.82 -4.75
N PHE A 106 8.45 14.94 -5.14
CA PHE A 106 7.09 15.30 -5.56
C PHE A 106 6.08 14.21 -5.20
N ALA A 107 4.80 14.58 -5.16
CA ALA A 107 3.70 13.65 -4.96
C ALA A 107 3.08 13.24 -6.32
N ILE A 108 2.73 11.97 -6.46
CA ILE A 108 2.11 11.42 -7.67
C ILE A 108 1.13 10.31 -7.29
N LYS A 109 0.07 10.13 -8.08
CA LYS A 109 -0.85 9.00 -7.88
C LYS A 109 -0.11 7.68 -8.04
N ALA A 110 -0.40 6.71 -7.17
CA ALA A 110 0.23 5.39 -7.23
C ALA A 110 0.01 4.72 -8.60
N SER A 111 -1.14 4.92 -9.23
CA SER A 111 -1.47 4.37 -10.56
C SER A 111 -0.58 4.86 -11.71
N GLU A 112 0.15 5.96 -11.52
CA GLU A 112 1.05 6.52 -12.54
C GLU A 112 2.49 6.01 -12.41
N ILE A 113 2.78 5.25 -11.35
CA ILE A 113 4.08 4.63 -11.12
C ILE A 113 3.93 3.12 -10.89
N TRP A 114 5.04 2.38 -10.97
CA TRP A 114 5.05 1.01 -10.50
C TRP A 114 4.89 1.00 -8.98
N PHE A 115 4.07 0.10 -8.45
CA PHE A 115 3.95 -0.18 -7.02
C PHE A 115 3.85 -1.71 -6.80
N PRO A 116 4.26 -2.23 -5.63
CA PRO A 116 4.30 -3.68 -5.40
C PRO A 116 2.88 -4.27 -5.30
N ASP A 117 2.72 -5.48 -5.82
CA ASP A 117 1.48 -6.26 -5.80
C ASP A 117 1.34 -7.05 -4.49
N LEU A 118 1.31 -6.33 -3.37
CA LEU A 118 1.25 -6.93 -2.04
C LEU A 118 -0.17 -7.38 -1.70
N LEU A 119 -0.27 -8.59 -1.16
CA LEU A 119 -1.47 -9.15 -0.53
C LEU A 119 -1.13 -9.60 0.89
N PHE A 120 -2.16 -9.83 1.70
CA PHE A 120 -2.02 -10.54 2.97
C PHE A 120 -2.77 -11.87 2.95
N PHE A 121 -2.15 -12.92 3.49
CA PHE A 121 -2.65 -14.30 3.41
C PHE A 121 -3.97 -14.52 4.16
N GLU A 122 -4.20 -13.72 5.18
CA GLU A 122 -5.37 -13.80 6.04
C GLU A 122 -6.59 -13.06 5.44
N SER A 123 -6.46 -12.50 4.22
CA SER A 123 -7.61 -12.02 3.42
C SER A 123 -8.49 -13.22 3.03
N LEU A 124 -9.66 -13.32 3.64
CA LEU A 124 -10.51 -14.49 3.46
C LEU A 124 -11.12 -14.57 2.06
N HIS A 125 -11.39 -15.81 1.64
CA HIS A 125 -12.30 -16.16 0.56
C HIS A 125 -11.94 -15.73 -0.87
N GLY A 126 -10.65 -15.66 -1.21
CA GLY A 126 -10.23 -15.60 -2.62
C GLY A 126 -10.64 -14.33 -3.37
N ASN A 127 -11.16 -13.32 -2.67
CA ASN A 127 -11.51 -12.02 -3.20
C ASN A 127 -10.82 -10.93 -2.36
N PHE A 128 -9.58 -10.61 -2.74
CA PHE A 128 -8.72 -9.64 -2.04
C PHE A 128 -9.39 -8.26 -1.88
N GLU A 129 -10.24 -7.86 -2.83
CA GLU A 129 -11.00 -6.61 -2.81
C GLU A 129 -11.99 -6.50 -1.63
N GLU A 130 -12.44 -7.62 -1.04
CA GLU A 130 -13.34 -7.62 0.12
C GLU A 130 -12.58 -7.54 1.46
N GLY A 131 -11.31 -7.97 1.47
CA GLY A 131 -10.48 -7.99 2.68
C GLY A 131 -9.76 -6.68 2.96
N MET A 132 -9.57 -5.83 1.94
CA MET A 132 -8.83 -4.57 2.05
C MET A 132 -9.63 -3.42 1.45
N PHE A 133 -9.97 -2.45 2.30
CA PHE A 133 -10.58 -1.21 1.86
C PHE A 133 -9.59 -0.05 1.98
N ILE A 134 -9.12 0.48 0.86
CA ILE A 134 -8.24 1.65 0.83
C ILE A 134 -9.07 2.92 0.80
N TYR A 135 -8.77 3.88 1.68
CA TYR A 135 -9.43 5.18 1.66
C TYR A 135 -8.91 6.06 0.51
N GLY A 136 -9.69 6.16 -0.57
CA GLY A 136 -9.41 7.06 -1.70
C GLY A 136 -8.30 6.55 -2.63
N GLU A 137 -7.76 7.46 -3.45
CA GLU A 137 -6.64 7.13 -4.35
C GLU A 137 -5.31 7.27 -3.60
N ALA A 138 -4.52 6.19 -3.55
CA ALA A 138 -3.22 6.21 -2.91
C ALA A 138 -2.24 7.14 -3.66
N THR A 139 -1.49 7.94 -2.90
CA THR A 139 -0.50 8.88 -3.42
C THR A 139 0.88 8.50 -2.91
N ALA A 140 1.84 8.42 -3.82
CA ALA A 140 3.24 8.18 -3.50
C ALA A 140 4.02 9.50 -3.44
N ARG A 141 5.01 9.56 -2.57
CA ARG A 141 6.09 10.55 -2.61
C ARG A 141 7.30 9.92 -3.29
N VAL A 142 7.75 10.54 -4.38
CA VAL A 142 8.95 10.14 -5.12
C VAL A 142 10.06 11.14 -4.80
N PHE A 143 11.23 10.63 -4.42
CA PHE A 143 12.42 11.42 -4.08
C PHE A 143 13.42 11.42 -5.22
N SER A 144 14.26 12.46 -5.27
CA SER A 144 15.19 12.68 -6.37
C SER A 144 16.19 11.55 -6.58
N ASP A 145 16.49 10.79 -5.53
CA ASP A 145 17.41 9.65 -5.59
C ASP A 145 16.76 8.35 -6.12
N GLY A 146 15.48 8.41 -6.51
CA GLY A 146 14.69 7.26 -6.97
C GLY A 146 13.98 6.51 -5.85
N SER A 147 14.10 6.91 -4.58
CA SER A 147 13.32 6.31 -3.50
C SER A 147 11.84 6.71 -3.64
N VAL A 148 10.95 5.76 -3.37
CA VAL A 148 9.50 5.96 -3.41
C VAL A 148 8.91 5.53 -2.09
N GLN A 149 8.05 6.37 -1.51
CA GLN A 149 7.26 6.08 -0.32
C GLN A 149 5.78 6.12 -0.70
N LEU A 150 5.11 4.98 -0.57
CA LEU A 150 3.66 4.85 -0.77
C LEU A 150 3.03 4.53 0.57
N GLY A 151 2.29 5.49 1.11
CA GLY A 151 1.52 5.32 2.34
C GLY A 151 0.04 5.44 2.07
N THR A 152 -0.77 4.57 2.67
CA THR A 152 -2.23 4.69 2.63
C THR A 152 -2.88 4.18 3.90
N GLN A 153 -3.98 4.82 4.29
CA GLN A 153 -4.87 4.26 5.29
C GLN A 153 -5.75 3.18 4.65
N ALA A 154 -5.94 2.07 5.35
CA ALA A 154 -6.77 0.97 4.90
C ALA A 154 -7.47 0.28 6.07
N VAL A 155 -8.68 -0.22 5.82
CA VAL A 155 -9.35 -1.15 6.72
C VAL A 155 -9.08 -2.57 6.26
N PHE A 156 -8.49 -3.36 7.15
CA PHE A 156 -8.23 -4.77 6.91
C PHE A 156 -9.25 -5.62 7.65
N LYS A 157 -9.86 -6.55 6.93
CA LYS A 157 -10.73 -7.59 7.44
C LYS A 157 -10.06 -8.93 7.21
N ILE A 158 -9.59 -9.56 8.28
CA ILE A 158 -8.72 -10.74 8.21
C ILE A 158 -9.30 -11.92 9.00
N PHE A 159 -8.93 -13.13 8.60
CA PHE A 159 -9.15 -14.31 9.43
C PHE A 159 -8.24 -14.26 10.66
N CYS A 160 -8.82 -14.44 11.83
CA CYS A 160 -8.08 -14.63 13.06
C CYS A 160 -8.61 -15.86 13.79
N ARG A 161 -7.73 -16.84 13.99
CA ARG A 161 -8.11 -18.05 14.72
C ARG A 161 -8.22 -17.74 16.22
N VAL A 162 -9.45 -17.54 16.67
CA VAL A 162 -9.77 -17.24 18.07
C VAL A 162 -9.74 -18.51 18.94
N ASP A 163 -9.17 -18.41 20.15
CA ASP A 163 -9.23 -19.43 21.21
C ASP A 163 -10.10 -18.95 22.38
N ILE A 164 -11.31 -19.51 22.49
CA ILE A 164 -12.29 -19.14 23.53
C ILE A 164 -12.23 -20.03 24.79
N SER A 165 -11.18 -20.83 24.96
CA SER A 165 -11.06 -21.78 26.08
C SER A 165 -11.12 -21.12 27.46
N SER A 166 -10.72 -19.85 27.54
CA SER A 166 -10.64 -19.08 28.79
C SER A 166 -11.65 -17.94 28.87
N PHE A 167 -12.70 -17.97 28.05
CA PHE A 167 -13.74 -16.93 28.04
C PHE A 167 -14.32 -16.67 29.44
N PRO A 168 -14.50 -15.39 29.88
CA PRO A 168 -14.29 -14.13 29.16
C PRO A 168 -12.93 -13.46 29.42
N TYR A 169 -11.90 -14.23 29.76
CA TYR A 169 -10.53 -13.74 30.06
C TYR A 169 -9.49 -14.30 29.09
N ASP A 170 -9.94 -14.69 27.91
CA ASP A 170 -9.12 -15.20 26.82
C ASP A 170 -8.24 -14.10 26.22
N SER A 171 -7.21 -14.50 25.48
CA SER A 171 -6.33 -13.58 24.76
C SER A 171 -6.16 -14.08 23.33
N GLN A 172 -6.17 -13.14 22.40
CA GLN A 172 -6.20 -13.46 20.97
C GLN A 172 -4.93 -12.99 20.28
N GLN A 173 -4.48 -13.74 19.28
CA GLN A 173 -3.29 -13.45 18.48
C GLN A 173 -3.63 -13.58 16.99
N CYS A 174 -3.71 -12.45 16.28
CA CYS A 174 -4.18 -12.39 14.89
C CYS A 174 -3.11 -11.87 13.92
N ASN A 175 -2.55 -12.72 13.06
CA ASN A 175 -1.42 -12.35 12.20
C ASN A 175 -1.87 -11.68 10.89
N ILE A 176 -1.02 -10.78 10.35
CA ILE A 176 -1.19 -10.18 9.01
C ILE A 176 0.11 -10.38 8.23
N THR A 177 0.11 -11.30 7.27
CA THR A 177 1.32 -11.72 6.57
C THR A 177 1.35 -11.21 5.14
N PHE A 178 2.25 -10.27 4.82
CA PHE A 178 2.30 -9.63 3.50
C PHE A 178 3.21 -10.36 2.51
N SER A 179 2.72 -10.69 1.32
CA SER A 179 3.51 -11.30 0.25
C SER A 179 3.22 -10.67 -1.12
N SER A 180 4.14 -10.81 -2.07
CA SER A 180 3.86 -10.47 -3.46
C SER A 180 2.97 -11.53 -4.12
N TRP A 181 2.00 -11.08 -4.92
CA TRP A 181 1.12 -11.98 -5.66
C TRP A 181 1.86 -12.74 -6.76
N THR A 182 2.64 -12.01 -7.54
CA THR A 182 3.22 -12.52 -8.79
C THR A 182 4.73 -12.75 -8.73
N LYS A 183 5.41 -12.40 -7.63
CA LYS A 183 6.88 -12.48 -7.52
C LYS A 183 7.34 -13.46 -6.46
N ASP A 184 8.50 -14.04 -6.75
CA ASP A 184 9.22 -14.93 -5.84
C ASP A 184 10.46 -14.23 -5.25
N ALA A 185 11.10 -14.91 -4.29
CA ALA A 185 12.31 -14.45 -3.61
C ALA A 185 13.54 -14.24 -4.52
N SER A 186 13.50 -14.77 -5.74
CA SER A 186 14.62 -14.65 -6.68
C SER A 186 14.71 -13.24 -7.26
N THR A 187 13.57 -12.52 -7.33
CA THR A 187 13.46 -11.19 -7.93
C THR A 187 12.90 -10.13 -6.99
N PHE A 188 12.21 -10.54 -5.91
CA PHE A 188 11.53 -9.63 -4.99
C PHE A 188 11.85 -10.02 -3.54
N VAL A 189 12.32 -9.04 -2.76
CA VAL A 189 12.66 -9.22 -1.35
C VAL A 189 11.83 -8.23 -0.55
N LEU A 190 11.00 -8.75 0.36
CA LEU A 190 10.12 -7.96 1.19
C LEU A 190 10.60 -8.03 2.63
N THR A 191 10.86 -6.89 3.25
CA THR A 191 11.35 -6.84 4.63
C THR A 191 10.59 -5.80 5.42
N LYS A 192 10.52 -5.96 6.74
CA LYS A 192 10.08 -4.89 7.63
C LYS A 192 10.94 -3.65 7.41
N LYS A 193 10.33 -2.46 7.43
CA LYS A 193 11.06 -1.18 7.49
C LYS A 193 11.99 -1.18 8.71
N PRO A 194 13.29 -0.90 8.54
CA PRO A 194 14.20 -0.79 9.67
C PRO A 194 13.65 0.23 10.67
N SER A 195 13.50 -0.18 11.93
CA SER A 195 13.18 0.75 13.02
C SER A 195 14.42 1.58 13.30
N ASP A 196 14.30 2.91 13.25
CA ASP A 196 15.32 3.75 13.87
C ASP A 196 15.26 3.45 15.39
N GLU A 197 16.38 3.04 16.00
CA GLU A 197 16.46 2.71 17.44
C GLU A 197 16.00 3.87 18.35
N SER A 198 15.76 5.07 17.78
CA SER A 198 15.26 6.27 18.43
C SER A 198 13.78 6.60 18.21
N SER A 199 13.07 5.91 17.31
CA SER A 199 11.64 6.18 17.06
C SER A 199 10.80 5.45 18.09
N SER A 200 10.24 6.19 19.04
CA SER A 200 9.23 5.75 20.01
C SER A 200 7.88 5.39 19.38
N ASP A 201 7.86 4.99 18.09
CA ASP A 201 6.67 4.80 17.26
C ASP A 201 6.05 3.40 17.42
N ASP A 202 6.67 2.54 18.22
CA ASP A 202 6.12 1.26 18.72
C ASP A 202 4.95 1.49 19.72
N HIS A 203 4.28 2.63 19.66
CA HIS A 203 3.24 3.08 20.60
C HIS A 203 1.95 3.55 19.92
N ALA A 204 1.86 3.58 18.59
CA ALA A 204 0.62 4.01 17.93
C ALA A 204 -0.58 3.09 18.20
N PHE A 205 -0.34 1.85 18.64
CA PHE A 205 -1.40 0.93 19.05
C PHE A 205 -1.99 1.23 20.44
N GLN A 206 -1.36 2.07 21.27
CA GLN A 206 -1.79 2.28 22.67
C GLN A 206 -3.21 2.85 22.78
N SER A 207 -3.66 3.59 21.76
CA SER A 207 -5.02 4.11 21.66
C SER A 207 -5.94 3.31 20.73
N ALA A 208 -5.46 2.20 20.15
CA ALA A 208 -6.24 1.43 19.17
C ALA A 208 -7.32 0.54 19.81
N SER A 209 -7.31 0.36 21.13
CA SER A 209 -8.30 -0.44 21.86
C SER A 209 -9.74 0.04 21.64
N ASN A 210 -10.71 -0.86 21.66
CA ASN A 210 -12.13 -0.52 21.57
C ASN A 210 -12.86 -0.76 22.90
N GLY A 211 -14.20 -0.73 22.89
CA GLY A 211 -15.01 -0.88 24.11
C GLY A 211 -15.06 -2.30 24.70
N GLU A 212 -14.51 -3.29 24.00
CA GLU A 212 -14.54 -4.71 24.37
C GLU A 212 -13.14 -5.30 24.51
N TRP A 213 -12.23 -4.93 23.62
CA TRP A 213 -10.88 -5.46 23.49
C TRP A 213 -9.82 -4.39 23.74
N GLN A 214 -8.88 -4.71 24.62
CA GLN A 214 -7.67 -3.95 24.87
C GLN A 214 -6.51 -4.50 24.03
N VAL A 215 -5.87 -3.65 23.23
CA VAL A 215 -4.67 -4.00 22.46
C VAL A 215 -3.43 -3.93 23.36
N GLU A 216 -2.76 -5.06 23.53
CA GLU A 216 -1.53 -5.18 24.32
C GLU A 216 -0.26 -4.93 23.49
N GLY A 217 -0.31 -5.23 22.18
CA GLY A 217 0.86 -5.10 21.31
C GLY A 217 0.54 -5.23 19.82
N PHE A 218 1.41 -4.62 19.02
CA PHE A 218 1.44 -4.75 17.57
C PHE A 218 2.90 -4.87 17.06
N PRO A 219 3.63 -5.97 17.40
CA PRO A 219 5.04 -6.19 17.02
C PRO A 219 5.32 -6.76 15.60
N SER A 220 6.00 -6.05 14.71
CA SER A 220 6.32 -6.55 13.35
C SER A 220 7.66 -7.32 13.27
N PHE A 221 7.70 -8.40 12.47
CA PHE A 221 8.90 -9.23 12.28
C PHE A 221 9.05 -9.76 10.84
N ASN A 222 10.27 -10.15 10.46
CA ASN A 222 10.52 -10.85 9.20
C ASN A 222 10.32 -12.36 9.42
N THR A 223 9.58 -13.03 8.54
CA THR A 223 9.51 -14.51 8.49
C THR A 223 10.01 -15.02 7.16
N ILE A 224 10.48 -16.26 7.10
CA ILE A 224 10.74 -16.95 5.83
C ILE A 224 9.54 -17.86 5.56
N SER A 225 8.83 -17.61 4.45
CA SER A 225 7.77 -18.51 3.98
C SER A 225 8.14 -19.10 2.63
N SER A 226 7.93 -20.41 2.46
CA SER A 226 8.08 -21.08 1.17
C SER A 226 6.74 -21.04 0.43
N ARG A 227 6.70 -20.34 -0.71
CA ARG A 227 5.54 -20.36 -1.62
C ARG A 227 5.94 -21.07 -2.91
N GLN A 228 5.10 -21.99 -3.36
CA GLN A 228 5.19 -22.51 -4.73
C GLN A 228 4.39 -21.58 -5.64
N VAL A 229 5.09 -20.83 -6.49
CA VAL A 229 4.47 -20.02 -7.55
C VAL A 229 4.43 -20.90 -8.80
N GLY A 230 3.25 -21.45 -9.14
CA GLY A 230 3.06 -22.27 -10.32
C GLY A 230 1.58 -22.57 -10.57
N VAL A 231 1.18 -22.59 -11.84
CA VAL A 231 -0.14 -23.08 -12.28
C VAL A 231 -0.03 -24.59 -12.44
N ASP A 232 -0.93 -25.35 -11.80
CA ASP A 232 -1.03 -26.79 -12.01
C ASP A 232 -1.67 -27.04 -13.39
N GLU A 233 -0.85 -27.26 -14.43
CA GLU A 233 -1.32 -27.69 -15.75
C GLU A 233 -1.69 -29.20 -15.76
N SER A 234 -2.38 -29.70 -14.74
CA SER A 234 -2.86 -31.09 -14.69
C SER A 234 -4.26 -31.23 -15.30
N GLY A 235 -4.36 -30.88 -16.59
CA GLY A 235 -5.56 -31.03 -17.41
C GLY A 235 -5.27 -31.58 -18.79
N GLY A 236 -4.74 -32.80 -18.92
CA GLY A 236 -4.70 -33.46 -20.23
C GLY A 236 -3.81 -34.71 -20.37
N GLY A 237 -4.44 -35.90 -20.31
CA GLY A 237 -4.07 -37.09 -21.11
C GLY A 237 -2.84 -37.91 -20.69
N PRO A 238 -2.88 -39.26 -20.82
CA PRO A 238 -1.78 -40.12 -20.43
C PRO A 238 -0.74 -40.21 -21.56
N GLY A 239 0.46 -39.68 -21.35
CA GLY A 239 1.58 -39.93 -22.26
C GLY A 239 2.81 -39.04 -22.06
N LEU A 240 3.87 -39.67 -21.55
CA LEU A 240 5.29 -39.40 -21.80
C LEU A 240 5.98 -38.18 -21.15
N HIS A 241 6.93 -38.54 -20.28
CA HIS A 241 8.23 -37.90 -20.00
C HIS A 241 8.31 -36.45 -19.48
N GLY A 242 8.74 -36.33 -18.21
CA GLY A 242 9.71 -35.33 -17.78
C GLY A 242 9.18 -33.94 -17.42
N GLY A 243 8.33 -33.83 -16.39
CA GLY A 243 7.95 -32.54 -15.80
C GLY A 243 8.81 -32.21 -14.58
N ARG A 244 9.55 -31.10 -14.64
CA ARG A 244 10.34 -30.54 -13.53
C ARG A 244 9.39 -30.11 -12.39
N VAL A 245 9.67 -30.57 -11.17
CA VAL A 245 8.99 -30.20 -9.93
C VAL A 245 8.98 -28.66 -9.75
N PRO A 246 7.90 -28.02 -9.29
CA PRO A 246 7.88 -26.58 -9.02
C PRO A 246 8.96 -26.20 -8.00
N VAL A 247 9.67 -25.12 -8.28
CA VAL A 247 10.67 -24.53 -7.39
C VAL A 247 9.95 -24.00 -6.16
N ALA A 248 10.18 -24.60 -5.00
CA ALA A 248 9.88 -23.93 -3.73
C ALA A 248 10.85 -22.76 -3.60
N SER A 249 10.36 -21.54 -3.75
CA SER A 249 11.14 -20.34 -3.42
C SER A 249 10.84 -19.96 -1.97
N GLU A 250 11.86 -20.00 -1.13
CA GLU A 250 11.84 -19.43 0.22
C GLU A 250 11.98 -17.91 0.09
N ALA A 251 10.95 -17.15 0.48
CA ALA A 251 10.98 -15.70 0.53
C ALA A 251 10.99 -15.23 1.99
N GLU A 252 11.86 -14.28 2.32
CA GLU A 252 11.64 -13.43 3.48
C GLU A 252 10.41 -12.54 3.18
N VAL A 253 9.44 -12.62 4.06
CA VAL A 253 8.10 -12.06 3.98
C VAL A 253 7.87 -11.43 5.35
N PRO A 254 7.59 -10.12 5.46
CA PRO A 254 7.24 -9.52 6.72
C PRO A 254 5.90 -10.11 7.15
N VAL A 255 5.93 -10.74 8.32
CA VAL A 255 4.71 -10.98 9.09
C VAL A 255 4.56 -9.75 9.95
N LEU A 256 3.54 -8.97 9.63
CA LEU A 256 3.10 -7.94 10.51
C LEU A 256 2.21 -8.60 11.59
N PRO A 257 2.29 -8.08 12.81
CA PRO A 257 2.03 -8.80 14.06
C PRO A 257 0.68 -9.49 14.16
N GLY A 258 0.67 -10.52 14.99
CA GLY A 258 -0.43 -10.85 15.87
C GLY A 258 -0.97 -9.61 16.59
N LEU A 259 -2.20 -9.18 16.33
CA LEU A 259 -2.90 -8.31 17.28
C LEU A 259 -3.04 -9.11 18.57
N HIS A 260 -2.36 -8.69 19.64
CA HIS A 260 -2.58 -9.22 20.98
C HIS A 260 -3.70 -8.42 21.62
N ALA A 261 -4.88 -9.03 21.75
CA ALA A 261 -6.04 -8.40 22.36
C ALA A 261 -6.53 -9.20 23.57
N VAL A 262 -6.90 -8.50 24.63
CA VAL A 262 -7.52 -9.07 25.85
C VAL A 262 -8.85 -8.36 26.16
N PRO A 263 -9.86 -9.07 26.68
CA PRO A 263 -11.13 -8.45 27.07
C PRO A 263 -10.94 -7.37 28.16
N LEU A 264 -11.66 -6.26 28.04
CA LEU A 264 -11.63 -5.18 29.02
C LEU A 264 -12.20 -5.65 30.36
N HIS A 265 -11.37 -5.60 31.40
CA HIS A 265 -11.79 -6.01 32.74
C HIS A 265 -12.87 -5.04 33.30
N PRO A 266 -13.96 -5.52 33.92
CA PRO A 266 -15.01 -4.68 34.52
C PRO A 266 -14.54 -3.56 35.47
N ALA A 267 -13.37 -3.70 36.12
CA ALA A 267 -12.80 -2.64 36.96
C ALA A 267 -12.35 -1.41 36.15
N HIS A 268 -11.96 -1.57 34.87
CA HIS A 268 -11.52 -0.48 34.00
C HIS A 268 -12.68 0.26 33.32
N LEU A 269 -13.83 -0.40 33.10
CA LEU A 269 -15.07 0.22 32.63
C LEU A 269 -15.58 1.32 33.58
N ALA A 270 -15.40 1.14 34.89
CA ALA A 270 -15.77 2.14 35.90
C ALA A 270 -14.94 3.44 35.83
N HIS A 271 -13.73 3.39 35.25
CA HIS A 271 -12.86 4.56 35.08
C HIS A 271 -13.08 5.28 33.74
N ALA A 272 -13.53 4.56 32.69
CA ALA A 272 -13.79 5.12 31.36
C ALA A 272 -15.12 5.89 31.27
N VAL A 273 -16.13 5.53 32.07
CA VAL A 273 -17.44 6.20 32.09
C VAL A 273 -17.50 7.24 33.22
N ARG A 274 -16.73 8.33 33.10
CA ARG A 274 -17.06 9.57 33.83
C ARG A 274 -17.93 10.45 32.95
N VAL A 275 -19.24 10.28 33.07
CA VAL A 275 -20.21 11.30 32.64
C VAL A 275 -19.96 12.52 33.53
N PRO A 276 -19.65 13.72 32.99
CA PRO A 276 -19.55 14.91 33.82
C PRO A 276 -20.91 15.15 34.50
N PRO A 277 -20.94 15.57 35.77
CA PRO A 277 -22.20 15.92 36.41
C PRO A 277 -22.84 17.06 35.61
N ALA A 278 -24.08 16.85 35.17
CA ALA A 278 -24.90 17.92 34.63
C ALA A 278 -25.18 18.92 35.77
N GLY A 279 -24.55 20.09 35.70
CA GLY A 279 -24.69 21.20 36.62
C GLY A 279 -23.95 22.42 36.11
#